data_AF-A0A943EA48-F1
#
_entry.id   AF-A0A943EA48-F1
#
_cell.length_a   1.000
_cell.length_b   1.000
_cell.length_c   1.000
_cell.angle_alpha   90.00
_cell.angle_beta   90.00
_cell.angle_gamma   90.00
#
_symmetry.space_group_name_H-M   'P 1'
#
loop_
_entity.id
_entity.type
_entity.pdbx_description
1 polymer ?
#
loop_
_entity_poly.entity_id
_entity_poly.type
_entity_poly.pdbx_seq_one_letter_code
_entity_poly.pdbx_strand_id
1 'polypeptide(L)'
;QVRRNAYGRQLASFHAEAPLRFNKETGDEEPNIPLTFIRAPQIVATGEGVETLVSVDEAPVAVRFGKQIGITFHPELDEDNTLYQLFLGLIDAHA
;
A
#
# COMPACT_ATOMS: atom_id res chain seq x y z
N GLN A 1 13.71 -1.66 3.68
CA GLN A 1 14.24 -0.49 4.43
C GLN A 1 13.29 0.68 4.28
N VAL A 2 13.10 1.47 5.34
CA VAL A 2 12.19 2.62 5.36
C VAL A 2 12.96 3.88 5.75
N ARG A 3 12.72 4.99 5.05
CA ARG A 3 13.23 6.33 5.39
C ARG A 3 12.10 7.17 5.98
N ARG A 4 12.31 7.71 7.19
CA ARG A 4 11.33 8.56 7.87
C ARG A 4 11.25 9.95 7.20
N ASN A 5 10.05 10.53 7.12
CA ASN A 5 9.81 11.91 6.67
C ASN A 5 10.52 12.26 5.35
N ALA A 6 10.42 11.36 4.36
CA ALA A 6 11.16 11.50 3.11
C ALA A 6 10.57 12.57 2.18
N TYR A 7 9.27 12.84 2.31
CA TYR A 7 8.58 13.90 1.58
C TYR A 7 8.78 15.22 2.35
N GLY A 8 9.43 16.20 1.72
CA GLY A 8 9.83 17.46 2.36
C GLY A 8 8.68 18.24 3.02
N ARG A 9 9.02 19.25 3.83
CA ARG A 9 8.10 19.96 4.74
C ARG A 9 6.85 20.58 4.08
N GLN A 10 6.89 20.85 2.78
CA GLN A 10 5.77 21.43 2.00
C GLN A 10 4.90 20.38 1.30
N LEU A 11 5.42 19.16 1.09
CA LEU A 11 4.75 18.02 0.45
C LEU A 11 4.33 16.96 1.48
N ALA A 12 4.31 17.34 2.76
CA ALA A 12 4.11 16.42 3.87
C ALA A 12 2.69 15.84 3.93
N SER A 13 1.73 16.42 3.21
CA SER A 13 0.38 15.87 3.09
C SER A 13 -0.09 15.98 1.65
N PHE A 14 -0.41 14.84 1.03
CA PHE A 14 -0.95 14.78 -0.32
C PHE A 14 -1.88 13.59 -0.47
N HIS A 15 -2.66 13.60 -1.54
CA HIS A 15 -3.59 12.55 -1.90
C HIS A 15 -3.25 12.04 -3.30
N ALA A 16 -3.42 10.74 -3.54
CA ALA A 16 -3.24 10.10 -4.83
C ALA A 16 -4.25 8.96 -5.00
N GLU A 17 -4.44 8.51 -6.23
CA GLU A 17 -5.14 7.26 -6.53
C GLU A 17 -4.18 6.37 -7.32
N ALA A 18 -4.13 5.08 -6.98
CA ALA A 18 -3.27 4.13 -7.68
C ALA A 18 -3.85 2.71 -7.65
N PRO A 19 -3.52 1.87 -8.65
CA PRO A 19 -4.05 0.53 -8.74
C PRO A 19 -3.53 -0.38 -7.62
N LEU A 20 -4.43 -1.14 -7.02
CA LEU A 20 -4.11 -2.21 -6.06
C LEU A 20 -3.82 -3.53 -6.77
N ARG A 21 -2.56 -3.94 -6.75
CA ARG A 21 -2.01 -5.13 -7.43
C ARG A 21 -1.92 -6.32 -6.49
N PHE A 22 -3.05 -6.88 -6.07
CA PHE A 22 -3.06 -8.02 -5.16
C PHE A 22 -3.09 -9.39 -5.83
N ASN A 23 -3.82 -9.54 -6.94
CA ASN A 23 -3.94 -10.80 -7.67
C ASN A 23 -3.39 -10.68 -9.08
N LYS A 24 -2.06 -10.73 -9.22
CA LYS A 24 -1.44 -10.75 -10.56
C LYS A 24 -1.75 -12.03 -11.35
N GLU A 25 -2.14 -13.10 -10.67
CA GLU A 25 -2.33 -14.44 -11.28
C GLU A 25 -3.76 -14.69 -11.78
N THR A 26 -4.78 -14.00 -11.24
CA THR A 26 -6.18 -14.22 -11.63
C THR A 26 -6.60 -13.37 -12.82
N GLY A 27 -5.85 -12.31 -13.15
CA GLY A 27 -6.18 -11.40 -14.24
C GLY A 27 -7.38 -10.48 -13.94
N ASP A 28 -7.76 -10.35 -12.67
CA ASP A 28 -8.83 -9.44 -12.25
C ASP A 28 -8.44 -7.97 -12.49
N GLU A 29 -9.44 -7.11 -12.63
CA GLU A 29 -9.22 -5.67 -12.69
C GLU A 29 -8.53 -5.19 -11.40
N GLU A 30 -7.49 -4.37 -11.54
CA GLU A 30 -6.80 -3.73 -10.41
C GLU A 30 -7.52 -2.42 -10.08
N PRO A 31 -8.39 -2.37 -9.05
CA PRO A 31 -9.10 -1.15 -8.73
C PRO A 31 -8.10 -0.08 -8.27
N ASN A 32 -8.31 1.16 -8.71
CA ASN A 32 -7.66 2.30 -8.09
C ASN A 32 -8.24 2.49 -6.69
N ILE A 33 -7.36 2.65 -5.70
CA ILE A 33 -7.75 2.99 -4.33
C ILE A 33 -7.23 4.39 -3.97
N PRO A 34 -7.95 5.15 -3.11
CA PRO A 34 -7.48 6.41 -2.58
C PRO A 34 -6.32 6.21 -1.59
N LEU A 35 -5.37 7.15 -1.62
CA LEU A 35 -4.15 7.11 -0.83
C LEU A 35 -3.90 8.45 -0.15
N THR A 36 -4.30 8.59 1.11
CA THR A 36 -4.03 9.80 1.88
C THR A 36 -2.70 9.71 2.64
N PHE A 37 -1.73 10.55 2.30
CA PHE A 37 -0.41 10.58 2.93
C PHE A 37 -0.32 11.74 3.93
N ILE A 38 0.17 11.47 5.15
CA ILE A 38 0.45 12.50 6.16
C ILE A 38 1.79 12.18 6.82
N ARG A 39 2.81 13.02 6.55
CA ARG A 39 4.20 12.85 7.00
C ARG A 39 4.70 11.42 6.76
N ALA A 40 4.35 10.90 5.60
CA ALA A 40 4.58 9.51 5.24
C ALA A 40 6.08 9.17 5.23
N PRO A 41 6.47 8.00 5.75
CA PRO A 41 7.78 7.44 5.44
C PRO A 41 7.83 6.96 3.97
N GLN A 42 9.03 6.72 3.44
CA GLN A 42 9.24 6.15 2.11
C GLN A 42 9.86 4.76 2.22
N ILE A 43 9.32 3.79 1.48
CA ILE A 43 9.94 2.49 1.27
C ILE A 43 11.04 2.67 0.22
N VAL A 44 12.31 2.46 0.60
CA VAL A 44 13.46 2.68 -0.29
C VAL A 44 14.08 1.38 -0.80
N ALA A 45 13.74 0.26 -0.19
CA ALA A 45 14.17 -1.07 -0.61
C ALA A 45 13.25 -2.14 -0.01
N THR A 46 12.98 -3.19 -0.77
CA THR A 46 12.27 -4.40 -0.33
C THR A 46 13.22 -5.59 -0.28
N GLY A 47 12.89 -6.60 0.53
CA GLY A 47 13.64 -7.87 0.60
C GLY A 47 13.01 -8.93 -0.31
N GLU A 48 13.66 -10.08 -0.40
CA GLU A 48 13.10 -11.25 -1.09
C GLU A 48 11.77 -11.70 -0.46
N GLY A 49 10.81 -12.11 -1.30
CA GLY A 49 9.47 -12.52 -0.86
C GLY A 49 8.52 -11.38 -0.50
N VAL A 50 8.96 -10.12 -0.61
CA VAL A 50 8.08 -8.95 -0.44
C VAL A 50 7.41 -8.59 -1.76
N GLU A 51 6.10 -8.60 -1.77
CA GLU A 51 5.28 -8.22 -2.91
C GLU A 51 4.87 -6.75 -2.82
N THR A 52 5.02 -5.99 -3.91
CA THR A 52 4.49 -4.63 -3.98
C THR A 52 3.03 -4.66 -4.41
N LEU A 53 2.16 -4.13 -3.55
CA LEU A 53 0.72 -4.05 -3.76
C LEU A 53 0.32 -2.74 -4.45
N VAL A 54 0.93 -1.63 -4.07
CA VAL A 54 0.62 -0.29 -4.62
C VAL A 54 1.90 0.50 -4.81
N SER A 55 2.00 1.26 -5.89
CA SER A 55 3.10 2.19 -6.15
C SER A 55 2.58 3.54 -6.61
N VAL A 56 3.25 4.60 -6.19
CA VAL A 56 3.04 5.99 -6.65
C VAL A 56 4.38 6.49 -7.17
N ASP A 57 4.42 6.99 -8.40
CA ASP A 57 5.65 7.44 -9.07
C ASP A 57 6.78 6.40 -8.99
N GLU A 58 6.44 5.13 -9.29
CA GLU A 58 7.34 3.96 -9.20
C GLU A 58 7.83 3.60 -7.78
N ALA A 59 7.50 4.40 -6.75
CA ALA A 59 7.85 4.12 -5.37
C ALA A 59 6.78 3.22 -4.70
N PRO A 60 7.17 2.12 -4.02
CA PRO A 60 6.23 1.31 -3.26
C PRO A 60 5.62 2.08 -2.09
N VAL A 61 4.30 2.02 -1.96
CA VAL A 61 3.54 2.64 -0.85
C VAL A 61 2.67 1.65 -0.09
N ALA A 62 2.40 0.47 -0.67
CA ALA A 62 1.89 -0.70 0.03
C ALA A 62 2.66 -1.94 -0.40
N VAL A 63 3.03 -2.78 0.58
CA VAL A 63 3.77 -4.03 0.38
C VAL A 63 3.18 -5.15 1.23
N ARG A 64 3.40 -6.39 0.82
CA ARG A 64 2.98 -7.60 1.52
C ARG A 64 4.15 -8.55 1.73
N PHE A 65 4.17 -9.21 2.88
CA PHE A 65 5.04 -10.34 3.17
C PHE A 65 4.27 -11.41 3.93
N GLY A 66 3.95 -12.53 3.27
CA GLY A 66 3.09 -13.56 3.83
C GLY A 66 1.69 -13.02 4.17
N LYS A 67 1.35 -12.93 5.46
CA LYS A 67 0.09 -12.37 5.97
C LYS A 67 0.22 -10.94 6.53
N GLN A 68 1.36 -10.30 6.33
CA GLN A 68 1.62 -8.94 6.80
C GLN A 68 1.47 -7.96 5.65
N ILE A 69 0.78 -6.84 5.90
CA ILE A 69 0.70 -5.71 4.98
C ILE A 69 1.40 -4.52 5.65
N GLY A 70 2.30 -3.86 4.91
CA GLY A 70 2.94 -2.62 5.31
C GLY A 70 2.54 -1.50 4.35
N ILE A 71 2.14 -0.35 4.90
CA ILE A 71 1.70 0.82 4.13
C ILE A 71 2.39 2.10 4.60
N THR A 72 2.44 3.11 3.73
CA THR A 72 2.98 4.44 4.03
C THR A 72 1.92 5.55 3.99
N PHE A 73 0.66 5.20 3.73
CA PHE A 73 -0.50 6.10 3.73
C PHE A 73 -1.52 5.68 4.81
N HIS A 74 -2.57 6.47 4.95
CA HIS A 74 -3.61 6.37 5.98
C HIS A 74 -4.95 5.94 5.37
N PRO A 75 -5.18 4.63 5.16
CA PRO A 75 -6.44 4.13 4.60
C PRO A 75 -7.64 4.40 5.52
N GLU A 76 -7.42 4.69 6.81
CA GLU A 76 -8.46 5.05 7.76
C GLU A 76 -9.04 6.45 7.54
N LEU A 77 -8.40 7.27 6.70
CA LEU A 77 -8.85 8.62 6.38
C LEU A 77 -9.68 8.68 5.09
N ASP A 78 -9.84 7.55 4.41
CA ASP A 78 -10.60 7.40 3.18
C ASP A 78 -11.80 6.44 3.42
N GLU A 79 -12.88 6.57 2.65
CA GLU A 79 -14.09 5.72 2.80
C GLU A 79 -13.95 4.33 2.14
N ASP A 80 -12.89 4.14 1.35
CA ASP A 80 -12.62 2.91 0.60
C ASP A 80 -12.09 1.79 1.52
N ASN A 81 -12.85 0.69 1.61
CA ASN A 81 -12.51 -0.44 2.47
C ASN A 81 -11.74 -1.58 1.78
N THR A 82 -11.34 -1.41 0.51
CA THR A 82 -10.71 -2.46 -0.30
C THR A 82 -9.46 -3.02 0.37
N LEU A 83 -8.59 -2.16 0.92
CA LEU A 83 -7.38 -2.60 1.63
C LEU A 83 -7.69 -3.34 2.94
N TYR A 84 -8.76 -2.95 3.65
CA TYR A 84 -9.19 -3.66 4.86
C TYR A 84 -9.77 -5.03 4.54
N GLN A 85 -10.60 -5.13 3.49
CA GLN A 85 -11.13 -6.40 3.01
C GLN A 85 -10.01 -7.34 2.57
N LEU A 86 -9.00 -6.79 1.88
CA LEU A 86 -7.78 -7.50 1.53
C LEU A 86 -7.10 -8.11 2.76
N PHE A 87 -6.86 -7.28 3.77
CA PHE A 87 -6.20 -7.68 5.00
C PHE A 87 -6.98 -8.78 5.74
N LEU A 88 -8.31 -8.65 5.83
CA LEU A 88 -9.17 -9.67 6.44
C LEU A 88 -9.14 -10.99 5.66
N GLY A 89 -9.16 -10.94 4.32
CA GLY A 89 -9.05 -12.14 3.48
C GLY A 89 -7.75 -12.92 3.67
N LEU A 90 -6.66 -12.27 4.11
CA LEU A 90 -5.41 -12.97 4.46
C LEU A 90 -5.52 -13.84 5.71
N ILE A 91 -6.48 -13.54 6.58
CA ILE A 91 -6.74 -14.28 7.82
C ILE A 91 -7.48 -15.57 7.49
N ASP A 92 -8.49 -15.49 6.62
CA ASP A 92 -9.43 -16.58 6.29
C ASP A 92 -8.85 -17.71 5.44
N ALA A 93 -7.69 -17.52 4.79
CA ALA A 93 -7.02 -18.54 3.97
C ALA A 93 -6.40 -19.71 4.79
N HIS A 94 -6.96 -20.03 5.96
CA HIS A 94 -6.59 -21.12 6.87
C HIS A 94 -7.81 -21.82 7.52
N ALA A 95 -8.98 -21.79 6.87
CA ALA A 95 -10.08 -22.73 7.13
C ALA A 95 -10.03 -23.89 6.13
#